data_AF-A0A7X5CV62-F1
#
_entry.id   AF-A0A7X5CV62-F1
#
_cell.length_a   1.000
_cell.length_b   1.000
_cell.length_c   1.000
_cell.angle_alpha   90.00
_cell.angle_beta   90.00
_cell.angle_gamma   90.00
#
_symmetry.space_group_name_H-M   'P 1'
#
loop_
_entity.id
_entity.type
_entity.pdbx_description
1 polymer ?
#
loop_
_entity_poly.entity_id
_entity_poly.type
_entity_poly.pdbx_seq_one_letter_code
_entity_poly.pdbx_strand_id
1 'polypeptide(L)'
;MKYRLDFVTNSSSSSFILGKPNGNTVTVDDAWKFIKDSAAKILSTINYLDNEVYKISGLDCDLRKFRDGDDDVELESRLIHKLEKLFSFKRKVKSQFGMCGINVQDDIDKKHDIYYFYFLCSYIDNSEIEWLKRIANGDYGQLEAVDFRESIDDYDVRIEEMLDWYSDIVWDESAKSLNPRELAHKYLGEVALVGDDPCMPTLLADFLFAKLKYASMHMG
;
A
#
# COMPACT_ATOMS: atom_id res chain seq x y z
N MET A 1 -20.31 9.98 -13.53
CA MET A 1 -19.28 9.69 -12.52
C MET A 1 -17.98 9.56 -13.28
N LYS A 2 -17.12 10.58 -13.25
CA LYS A 2 -15.94 10.65 -14.12
C LYS A 2 -14.84 9.78 -13.51
N TYR A 3 -14.48 8.73 -14.23
CA TYR A 3 -13.23 7.98 -14.05
C TYR A 3 -12.12 8.81 -14.70
N ARG A 4 -11.00 9.00 -14.02
CA ARG A 4 -9.79 9.55 -14.64
C ARG A 4 -8.80 8.41 -14.85
N LEU A 5 -8.40 8.25 -16.11
CA LEU A 5 -7.48 7.25 -16.64
C LEU A 5 -6.13 7.85 -17.07
N ASP A 6 -5.87 9.14 -16.77
CA ASP A 6 -4.67 9.82 -17.28
C ASP A 6 -3.87 10.48 -16.16
N PHE A 7 -2.71 9.86 -15.93
CA PHE A 7 -1.56 10.27 -15.14
C PHE A 7 -1.09 11.68 -15.51
N VAL A 8 -0.87 12.54 -14.51
CA VAL A 8 -0.07 13.76 -14.66
C VAL A 8 0.96 13.76 -13.54
N THR A 9 2.21 13.62 -13.95
CA THR A 9 3.44 13.66 -13.16
C THR A 9 3.64 15.02 -12.52
N ASN A 10 4.08 15.05 -11.25
CA ASN A 10 5.12 15.93 -10.67
C ASN A 10 5.17 15.81 -9.13
N SER A 11 5.59 14.65 -8.58
CA SER A 11 6.41 14.48 -7.36
C SER A 11 6.36 13.01 -6.89
N SER A 12 7.54 12.44 -6.60
CA SER A 12 7.78 11.02 -6.27
C SER A 12 7.32 10.69 -4.85
N SER A 13 6.02 10.63 -4.62
CA SER A 13 5.51 10.73 -3.27
C SER A 13 4.12 10.11 -3.11
N SER A 14 3.87 9.46 -1.97
CA SER A 14 2.60 8.73 -1.74
C SER A 14 1.72 9.46 -0.74
N SER A 15 0.39 9.33 -0.91
CA SER A 15 -0.59 9.74 0.09
C SER A 15 -1.68 8.69 0.30
N PHE A 16 -1.93 8.36 1.55
CA PHE A 16 -3.01 7.48 1.96
C PHE A 16 -3.96 8.29 2.84
N ILE A 17 -5.17 8.55 2.35
CA ILE A 17 -6.15 9.38 3.05
C ILE A 17 -7.11 8.48 3.82
N LEU A 18 -7.27 8.78 5.11
CA LEU A 18 -8.16 8.08 6.03
C LEU A 18 -9.24 9.03 6.56
N GLY A 19 -10.36 8.43 6.95
CA GLY A 19 -11.54 9.17 7.41
C GLY A 19 -12.42 9.63 6.26
N LYS A 20 -13.54 10.27 6.61
CA LYS A 20 -14.48 10.80 5.61
C LYS A 20 -14.29 12.31 5.46
N PRO A 21 -14.60 12.88 4.29
CA PRO A 21 -14.64 14.34 4.14
C PRO A 21 -15.57 14.99 5.19
N ASN A 22 -15.09 16.04 5.85
CA ASN A 22 -15.70 16.69 7.02
C ASN A 22 -15.98 15.76 8.22
N GLY A 23 -15.29 14.62 8.29
CA GLY A 23 -15.44 13.67 9.38
C GLY A 23 -14.70 14.09 10.64
N ASN A 24 -14.95 13.38 11.73
CA ASN A 24 -14.19 13.53 12.97
C ASN A 24 -14.12 12.19 13.74
N THR A 25 -13.84 11.13 13.00
CA THR A 25 -13.92 9.74 13.42
C THR A 25 -12.59 9.00 13.40
N VAL A 26 -11.57 9.54 12.73
CA VAL A 26 -10.25 8.92 12.60
C VAL A 26 -9.21 9.87 13.18
N THR A 27 -8.35 9.35 14.05
CA THR A 27 -7.19 10.07 14.60
C THR A 27 -5.89 9.62 13.94
N VAL A 28 -4.79 10.34 14.19
CA VAL A 28 -3.44 9.92 13.78
C VAL A 28 -3.08 8.54 14.35
N ASP A 29 -3.43 8.27 15.61
CA ASP A 29 -3.22 6.97 16.24
C ASP A 29 -4.01 5.85 15.53
N ASP A 30 -5.25 6.13 15.12
CA ASP A 30 -6.04 5.17 14.34
C ASP A 30 -5.40 4.88 12.99
N ALA A 31 -4.82 5.89 12.32
CA ALA A 31 -4.11 5.72 11.07
C ALA A 31 -2.85 4.86 11.23
N TRP A 32 -2.02 5.13 12.23
CA TRP A 32 -0.83 4.32 12.51
C TRP A 32 -1.16 2.89 12.91
N LYS A 33 -2.22 2.71 13.70
CA LYS A 33 -2.73 1.38 14.05
C LYS A 33 -3.19 0.63 12.80
N PHE A 34 -3.91 1.28 11.90
CA PHE A 34 -4.37 0.67 10.65
C PHE A 34 -3.21 0.19 9.77
N ILE A 35 -2.14 0.99 9.63
CA ILE A 35 -0.93 0.60 8.88
C ILE A 35 -0.24 -0.59 9.53
N LYS A 36 -0.03 -0.53 10.85
CA LYS A 36 0.60 -1.60 11.61
C LYS A 36 -0.17 -2.92 11.48
N ASP A 37 -1.50 -2.86 11.64
CA ASP A 37 -2.38 -4.02 11.53
C ASP A 37 -2.40 -4.58 10.10
N SER A 38 -2.33 -3.71 9.09
CA SER A 38 -2.24 -4.11 7.67
C SER A 38 -0.92 -4.84 7.38
N ALA A 39 0.22 -4.31 7.83
CA ALA A 39 1.52 -4.97 7.68
C ALA A 39 1.56 -6.33 8.41
N ALA A 40 1.05 -6.40 9.64
CA ALA A 40 0.94 -7.65 10.38
C ALA A 40 0.05 -8.69 9.67
N LYS A 41 -1.02 -8.24 9.02
CA LYS A 41 -1.92 -9.11 8.23
C LYS A 41 -1.22 -9.67 6.99
N ILE A 42 -0.45 -8.85 6.29
CA ILE A 42 0.35 -9.28 5.14
C ILE A 42 1.39 -10.30 5.59
N LEU A 43 2.13 -10.04 6.66
CA LEU A 43 3.11 -10.99 7.22
C LEU A 43 2.48 -12.32 7.63
N SER A 44 1.30 -12.29 8.27
CA SER A 44 0.55 -13.51 8.59
C SER A 44 0.17 -14.29 7.33
N THR A 45 -0.13 -13.60 6.23
CA THR A 45 -0.44 -14.22 4.94
C THR A 45 0.81 -14.83 4.31
N ILE A 46 1.94 -14.12 4.33
CA ILE A 46 3.24 -14.62 3.87
C ILE A 46 3.64 -15.87 4.65
N ASN A 47 3.56 -15.85 5.98
CA ASN A 47 3.87 -17.00 6.83
C ASN A 47 2.97 -18.21 6.52
N TYR A 48 1.69 -17.99 6.26
CA TYR A 48 0.79 -19.06 5.83
C TYR A 48 1.22 -19.63 4.47
N LEU A 49 1.57 -18.78 3.51
CA LEU A 49 2.00 -19.18 2.17
C LEU A 49 3.34 -19.92 2.20
N ASP A 50 4.32 -19.45 2.96
CA ASP A 50 5.61 -20.12 3.17
C ASP A 50 5.37 -21.55 3.69
N ASN A 51 4.51 -21.73 4.69
CA ASN A 51 4.13 -23.04 5.21
C ASN A 51 3.46 -23.95 4.16
N GLU A 52 2.77 -23.39 3.19
CA GLU A 52 2.18 -24.16 2.09
C GLU A 52 3.23 -24.54 1.04
N VAL A 53 4.20 -23.67 0.76
CA VAL A 53 5.31 -23.96 -0.15
C VAL A 53 6.26 -24.99 0.45
N TYR A 54 6.52 -24.96 1.76
CA TYR A 54 7.35 -25.95 2.45
C TYR A 54 6.80 -27.39 2.42
N LYS A 55 5.54 -27.57 2.02
CA LYS A 55 4.94 -28.91 1.82
C LYS A 55 5.21 -29.47 0.42
N ILE A 56 5.83 -28.69 -0.46
CA ILE A 56 6.05 -29.04 -1.86
C ILE A 56 7.52 -29.37 -2.07
N SER A 57 7.80 -30.66 -2.31
CA SER A 57 9.16 -31.16 -2.55
C SER A 57 9.87 -30.39 -3.66
N GLY A 58 11.06 -29.89 -3.38
CA GLY A 58 11.90 -29.17 -4.35
C GLY A 58 11.53 -27.68 -4.51
N LEU A 59 10.48 -27.21 -3.85
CA LEU A 59 10.25 -25.79 -3.57
C LEU A 59 10.57 -25.44 -2.12
N ASP A 60 10.44 -26.42 -1.22
CA ASP A 60 10.78 -26.28 0.20
C ASP A 60 12.24 -25.90 0.43
N CYS A 61 13.18 -26.63 -0.19
CA CYS A 61 14.61 -26.35 -0.09
C CYS A 61 14.96 -24.98 -0.69
N ASP A 62 14.40 -24.67 -1.86
CA ASP A 62 14.65 -23.41 -2.57
C ASP A 62 14.15 -22.21 -1.73
N LEU A 63 12.91 -22.27 -1.22
CA LEU A 63 12.35 -21.18 -0.43
C LEU A 63 13.06 -21.01 0.91
N ARG A 64 13.47 -22.10 1.59
CA ARG A 64 14.21 -21.99 2.86
C ARG A 64 15.53 -21.28 2.67
N LYS A 65 16.33 -21.71 1.69
CA LYS A 65 17.60 -21.04 1.34
C LYS A 65 17.38 -19.57 1.07
N PHE A 66 16.37 -19.26 0.24
CA PHE A 66 16.02 -17.89 -0.09
C PHE A 66 15.70 -17.08 1.17
N ARG A 67 14.83 -17.57 2.05
CA ARG A 67 14.47 -16.90 3.32
C ARG A 67 15.63 -16.79 4.31
N ASP A 68 16.61 -17.68 4.24
CA ASP A 68 17.82 -17.65 5.07
C ASP A 68 18.88 -16.67 4.55
N GLY A 69 18.57 -15.90 3.49
CA GLY A 69 19.43 -14.85 2.92
C GLY A 69 20.31 -15.31 1.76
N ASP A 70 20.08 -16.49 1.21
CA ASP A 70 20.67 -16.95 -0.06
C ASP A 70 19.78 -16.48 -1.23
N ASP A 71 19.49 -15.18 -1.30
CA ASP A 71 18.56 -14.56 -2.24
C ASP A 71 19.21 -14.17 -3.57
N ASP A 72 19.95 -15.10 -4.16
CA ASP A 72 20.54 -14.89 -5.48
C ASP A 72 19.46 -14.80 -6.59
N VAL A 73 19.78 -14.05 -7.65
CA VAL A 73 18.88 -13.76 -8.78
C VAL A 73 18.38 -15.01 -9.51
N GLU A 74 19.20 -16.08 -9.57
CA GLU A 74 18.82 -17.35 -10.18
C GLU A 74 17.79 -18.09 -9.32
N LEU A 75 17.98 -18.11 -8.00
CA LEU A 75 17.04 -18.69 -7.06
C LEU A 75 15.73 -17.92 -7.02
N GLU A 76 15.77 -16.59 -6.99
CA GLU A 76 14.60 -15.71 -7.13
C GLU A 76 13.80 -16.06 -8.40
N SER A 77 14.46 -16.02 -9.56
CA SER A 77 13.84 -16.28 -10.87
C SER A 77 13.22 -17.68 -10.92
N ARG A 78 13.90 -18.68 -10.36
CA ARG A 78 13.42 -20.07 -10.29
C ARG A 78 12.20 -20.20 -9.39
N LEU A 79 12.18 -19.53 -8.22
CA LEU A 79 11.04 -19.52 -7.31
C LEU A 79 9.83 -18.85 -7.96
N ILE A 80 9.99 -17.65 -8.53
CA ILE A 80 8.93 -16.93 -9.23
C ILE A 80 8.36 -17.80 -10.35
N HIS A 81 9.21 -18.36 -11.22
CA HIS A 81 8.77 -19.19 -12.33
C HIS A 81 7.97 -20.44 -11.90
N LYS A 82 8.42 -21.12 -10.83
CA LYS A 82 7.73 -22.29 -10.30
C LYS A 82 6.39 -21.91 -9.65
N LEU A 83 6.36 -20.85 -8.84
CA LEU A 83 5.16 -20.40 -8.12
C LEU A 83 4.11 -19.78 -9.03
N GLU A 84 4.52 -19.08 -10.09
CA GLU A 84 3.63 -18.51 -11.10
C GLU A 84 2.77 -19.59 -11.77
N LYS A 85 3.40 -20.72 -12.12
CA LYS A 85 2.74 -21.87 -12.76
C LYS A 85 1.94 -22.72 -11.79
N LEU A 86 2.09 -22.51 -10.48
CA LEU A 86 1.47 -23.34 -9.46
C LEU A 86 0.05 -22.83 -9.12
N PHE A 87 -0.95 -23.38 -9.82
CA PHE A 87 -2.35 -22.98 -9.65
C PHE A 87 -2.86 -23.10 -8.20
N SER A 88 -2.40 -24.12 -7.46
CA SER A 88 -2.78 -24.33 -6.06
C SER A 88 -2.29 -23.19 -5.14
N PHE A 89 -1.08 -22.67 -5.39
CA PHE A 89 -0.52 -21.54 -4.66
C PHE A 89 -1.26 -20.24 -5.02
N LYS A 90 -1.46 -19.95 -6.30
CA LYS A 90 -2.26 -18.81 -6.77
C LYS A 90 -3.65 -18.78 -6.11
N ARG A 91 -4.35 -19.92 -6.06
CA ARG A 91 -5.67 -20.01 -5.41
C ARG A 91 -5.62 -19.69 -3.91
N LYS A 92 -4.54 -20.08 -3.22
CA LYS A 92 -4.34 -19.77 -1.80
C LYS A 92 -4.07 -18.29 -1.57
N VAL A 93 -3.25 -17.65 -2.43
CA VAL A 93 -3.04 -16.20 -2.41
C VAL A 93 -4.37 -15.48 -2.56
N LYS A 94 -5.13 -15.77 -3.62
CA LYS A 94 -6.46 -15.17 -3.87
C LYS A 94 -7.41 -15.37 -2.67
N SER A 95 -7.39 -16.55 -2.04
CA SER A 95 -8.19 -16.84 -0.86
C SER A 95 -7.81 -15.99 0.35
N GLN A 96 -6.51 -15.89 0.69
CA GLN A 96 -6.07 -15.13 1.86
C GLN A 96 -6.33 -13.63 1.74
N PHE A 97 -6.05 -13.03 0.58
CA PHE A 97 -6.37 -11.63 0.31
C PHE A 97 -7.89 -11.42 0.20
N GLY A 98 -8.63 -12.40 -0.34
CA GLY A 98 -10.09 -12.37 -0.37
C GLY A 98 -10.74 -12.36 1.02
N MET A 99 -10.14 -13.01 2.03
CA MET A 99 -10.56 -12.90 3.44
C MET A 99 -10.37 -11.48 3.99
N CYS A 100 -9.50 -10.70 3.38
CA CYS A 100 -9.33 -9.28 3.64
C CYS A 100 -10.22 -8.44 2.73
N GLY A 101 -11.08 -9.00 1.88
CA GLY A 101 -11.87 -8.22 0.91
C GLY A 101 -11.03 -7.54 -0.17
N ILE A 102 -9.85 -8.09 -0.47
CA ILE A 102 -8.95 -7.64 -1.53
C ILE A 102 -8.98 -8.68 -2.65
N ASN A 103 -9.13 -8.22 -3.88
CA ASN A 103 -9.06 -9.09 -5.04
C ASN A 103 -7.60 -9.17 -5.55
N VAL A 104 -7.16 -10.38 -5.90
CA VAL A 104 -5.86 -10.62 -6.55
C VAL A 104 -6.15 -11.22 -7.92
N GLN A 105 -5.62 -10.61 -8.96
CA GLN A 105 -5.96 -10.96 -10.34
C GLN A 105 -4.74 -11.12 -11.24
N ASP A 106 -4.98 -11.65 -12.43
CA ASP A 106 -3.95 -11.97 -13.42
C ASP A 106 -3.82 -10.89 -14.50
N ASP A 107 -4.59 -9.81 -14.37
CA ASP A 107 -4.65 -8.69 -15.31
C ASP A 107 -4.22 -7.42 -14.55
N ILE A 108 -3.39 -6.58 -15.18
CA ILE A 108 -2.88 -5.35 -14.58
C ILE A 108 -3.91 -4.21 -14.66
N ASP A 109 -4.93 -4.33 -15.53
CA ASP A 109 -5.77 -3.20 -15.92
C ASP A 109 -6.90 -2.85 -14.94
N LYS A 110 -7.12 -3.60 -13.85
CA LYS A 110 -8.17 -3.22 -12.86
C LYS A 110 -7.61 -2.51 -11.65
N LYS A 111 -8.11 -1.29 -11.48
CA LYS A 111 -7.90 -0.44 -10.32
C LYS A 111 -8.42 -1.11 -9.04
N HIS A 112 -7.67 -0.95 -7.94
CA HIS A 112 -7.98 -1.48 -6.60
C HIS A 112 -7.85 -3.01 -6.44
N ASP A 113 -7.20 -3.68 -7.39
CA ASP A 113 -6.84 -5.08 -7.28
C ASP A 113 -5.31 -5.21 -7.20
N ILE A 114 -4.84 -6.29 -6.56
CA ILE A 114 -3.40 -6.62 -6.57
C ILE A 114 -3.12 -7.49 -7.79
N TYR A 115 -2.15 -7.08 -8.61
CA TYR A 115 -1.69 -7.91 -9.72
C TYR A 115 -0.85 -9.07 -9.18
N TYR A 116 -1.22 -10.30 -9.52
CA TYR A 116 -0.63 -11.51 -8.95
C TYR A 116 0.89 -11.60 -9.18
N PHE A 117 1.38 -11.14 -10.34
CA PHE A 117 2.82 -11.15 -10.60
C PHE A 117 3.56 -10.17 -9.70
N TYR A 118 3.02 -8.97 -9.46
CA TYR A 118 3.61 -8.01 -8.51
C TYR A 118 3.59 -8.52 -7.07
N PHE A 119 2.51 -9.19 -6.68
CA PHE A 119 2.49 -9.94 -5.43
C PHE A 119 3.62 -10.97 -5.36
N LEU A 120 3.85 -11.74 -6.42
CA LEU A 120 4.92 -12.75 -6.44
C LEU A 120 6.32 -12.13 -6.29
N CYS A 121 6.60 -11.05 -7.01
CA CYS A 121 7.86 -10.31 -6.86
C CYS A 121 8.05 -9.86 -5.41
N SER A 122 7.04 -9.21 -4.83
CA SER A 122 7.07 -8.74 -3.44
C SER A 122 7.21 -9.89 -2.42
N TYR A 123 6.56 -11.03 -2.69
CA TYR A 123 6.63 -12.23 -1.84
C TYR A 123 8.00 -12.90 -1.87
N ILE A 124 8.73 -12.79 -2.98
CA ILE A 124 10.10 -13.30 -3.15
C ILE A 124 11.13 -12.15 -2.93
N ASP A 125 10.76 -11.07 -2.25
CA ASP A 125 11.70 -10.04 -1.82
C ASP A 125 11.87 -10.08 -0.30
N ASN A 126 13.04 -10.49 0.17
CA ASN A 126 13.32 -10.52 1.61
C ASN A 126 13.43 -9.12 2.22
N SER A 127 13.92 -8.14 1.47
CA SER A 127 14.02 -6.75 1.93
C SER A 127 12.63 -6.15 2.16
N GLU A 128 11.69 -6.45 1.26
CA GLU A 128 10.27 -6.12 1.42
C GLU A 128 9.68 -6.76 2.68
N ILE A 129 9.94 -8.05 2.93
CA ILE A 129 9.47 -8.76 4.12
C ILE A 129 10.05 -8.17 5.41
N GLU A 130 11.34 -7.85 5.43
CA GLU A 130 11.98 -7.21 6.58
C GLU A 130 11.41 -5.81 6.86
N TRP A 131 11.12 -5.04 5.81
CA TRP A 131 10.49 -3.74 5.98
C TRP A 131 9.05 -3.86 6.50
N LEU A 132 8.26 -4.82 6.02
CA LEU A 132 6.95 -5.16 6.59
C LEU A 132 7.04 -5.50 8.09
N LYS A 133 8.06 -6.26 8.52
CA LYS A 133 8.31 -6.59 9.94
C LYS A 133 8.58 -5.34 10.77
N ARG A 134 9.37 -4.40 10.26
CA ARG A 134 9.64 -3.12 10.94
C ARG A 134 8.34 -2.33 11.16
N ILE A 135 7.52 -2.18 10.12
CA ILE A 135 6.23 -1.48 10.21
C ILE A 135 5.26 -2.18 11.17
N ALA A 136 5.17 -3.51 11.11
CA ALA A 136 4.35 -4.29 12.03
C ALA A 136 4.78 -4.15 13.51
N ASN A 137 6.03 -3.77 13.76
CA ASN A 137 6.56 -3.46 15.09
C ASN A 137 6.47 -1.97 15.47
N GLY A 138 5.94 -1.11 14.58
CA GLY A 138 5.76 0.32 14.82
C GLY A 138 6.94 1.20 14.36
N ASP A 139 7.88 0.66 13.59
CA ASP A 139 8.89 1.45 12.89
C ASP A 139 8.37 1.79 11.49
N TYR A 140 7.80 3.00 11.37
CA TYR A 140 7.12 3.49 10.18
C TYR A 140 8.06 4.13 9.15
N GLY A 141 9.37 4.17 9.41
CA GLY A 141 10.35 4.71 8.48
C GLY A 141 10.13 6.20 8.16
N GLN A 142 9.91 6.49 6.88
CA GLN A 142 9.78 7.84 6.32
C GLN A 142 8.31 8.29 6.17
N LEU A 143 7.36 7.50 6.69
CA LEU A 143 5.96 7.93 6.71
C LEU A 143 5.75 8.94 7.82
N GLU A 144 5.00 9.99 7.48
CA GLU A 144 4.56 11.02 8.40
C GLU A 144 3.04 11.11 8.35
N ALA A 145 2.43 11.46 9.49
CA ALA A 145 0.99 11.60 9.60
C ALA A 145 0.61 13.07 9.70
N VAL A 146 -0.34 13.48 8.86
CA VAL A 146 -0.86 14.84 8.79
C VAL A 146 -2.33 14.81 9.18
N ASP A 147 -2.67 15.43 10.31
CA ASP A 147 -4.05 15.68 10.68
C ASP A 147 -4.55 16.97 10.01
N PHE A 148 -5.57 16.89 9.17
CA PHE A 148 -6.08 18.07 8.47
C PHE A 148 -6.84 19.04 9.38
N ARG A 149 -7.12 18.68 10.63
CA ARG A 149 -7.86 19.52 11.59
C ARG A 149 -6.95 20.31 12.52
N GLU A 150 -5.72 19.85 12.73
CA GLU A 150 -4.78 20.46 13.68
C GLU A 150 -3.66 21.21 12.95
N SER A 151 -3.25 22.38 13.44
CA SER A 151 -2.22 23.22 12.80
C SER A 151 -0.83 23.09 13.43
N ILE A 152 -0.50 21.91 13.96
CA ILE A 152 0.69 21.76 14.80
C ILE A 152 1.99 21.79 13.95
N ASP A 153 1.90 21.53 12.64
CA ASP A 153 3.05 21.30 11.77
C ASP A 153 3.01 22.07 10.42
N ASP A 154 4.18 22.32 9.84
CA ASP A 154 4.41 23.01 8.55
C ASP A 154 4.23 22.07 7.34
N TYR A 155 3.07 21.42 7.25
CA TYR A 155 2.72 20.53 6.12
C TYR A 155 1.88 21.20 5.04
N ASP A 156 1.62 22.51 5.13
CA ASP A 156 0.68 23.18 4.24
C ASP A 156 1.09 23.05 2.76
N VAL A 157 2.38 23.14 2.45
CA VAL A 157 2.92 22.89 1.09
C VAL A 157 2.59 21.48 0.62
N ARG A 158 2.78 20.47 1.49
CA ARG A 158 2.51 19.06 1.17
C ARG A 158 1.01 18.81 0.98
N ILE A 159 0.18 19.51 1.74
CA ILE A 159 -1.28 19.45 1.62
C ILE A 159 -1.74 20.10 0.31
N GLU A 160 -1.15 21.22 -0.08
CA GLU A 160 -1.40 21.86 -1.38
C GLU A 160 -1.05 20.91 -2.54
N GLU A 161 0.11 20.25 -2.50
CA GLU A 161 0.48 19.23 -3.49
C GLU A 161 -0.56 18.11 -3.58
N MET A 162 -1.01 17.58 -2.43
CA MET A 162 -2.07 16.57 -2.40
C MET A 162 -3.38 17.09 -3.00
N LEU A 163 -3.80 18.31 -2.65
CA LEU A 163 -5.03 18.91 -3.18
C LEU A 163 -4.98 19.09 -4.70
N ASP A 164 -3.81 19.42 -5.26
CA ASP A 164 -3.61 19.52 -6.70
C ASP A 164 -3.83 18.18 -7.41
N TRP A 165 -3.41 17.06 -6.79
CA TRP A 165 -3.69 15.72 -7.31
C TRP A 165 -5.19 15.41 -7.37
N TYR A 166 -5.97 16.01 -6.48
CA TYR A 166 -7.42 15.88 -6.41
C TYR A 166 -8.15 17.13 -6.93
N SER A 167 -7.50 17.95 -7.75
CA SER A 167 -8.03 19.21 -8.28
C SER A 167 -9.44 19.06 -8.87
N ASP A 168 -9.73 17.99 -9.60
CA ASP A 168 -11.06 17.73 -10.17
C ASP A 168 -12.18 17.56 -9.13
N ILE A 169 -11.84 17.29 -7.86
CA ILE A 169 -12.74 17.11 -6.72
C ILE A 169 -12.82 18.40 -5.89
N VAL A 170 -11.70 19.12 -5.77
CA VAL A 170 -11.51 20.23 -4.83
C VAL A 170 -11.93 21.58 -5.42
N TRP A 171 -11.81 21.79 -6.73
CA TRP A 171 -12.03 23.10 -7.36
C TRP A 171 -13.52 23.45 -7.55
N ASP A 172 -14.08 24.13 -6.54
CA ASP A 172 -15.28 24.97 -6.62
C ASP A 172 -14.86 26.44 -6.35
N GLU A 173 -15.60 27.44 -6.84
CA GLU A 173 -15.29 28.86 -6.58
C GLU A 173 -15.27 29.20 -5.08
N SER A 174 -15.99 28.44 -4.26
CA SER A 174 -15.98 28.51 -2.79
C SER A 174 -14.66 28.04 -2.14
N ALA A 175 -13.79 27.36 -2.90
CA ALA A 175 -12.51 26.84 -2.41
C ALA A 175 -11.42 27.92 -2.28
N LYS A 176 -11.53 29.03 -3.02
CA LYS A 176 -10.50 30.08 -3.10
C LYS A 176 -10.25 30.84 -1.78
N SER A 177 -11.15 30.71 -0.81
CA SER A 177 -11.09 31.44 0.47
C SER A 177 -10.68 30.57 1.66
N LEU A 178 -10.62 29.25 1.49
CA LEU A 178 -10.26 28.31 2.56
C LEU A 178 -8.76 28.07 2.56
N ASN A 179 -8.18 27.82 3.74
CA ASN A 179 -6.79 27.39 3.80
C ASN A 179 -6.66 25.92 3.32
N PRO A 180 -5.45 25.46 2.92
CA PRO A 180 -5.25 24.11 2.38
C PRO A 180 -5.76 22.99 3.30
N ARG A 181 -5.60 23.12 4.61
CA ARG A 181 -6.08 22.13 5.59
C ARG A 181 -7.59 22.01 5.61
N GLU A 182 -8.29 23.14 5.66
CA GLU A 182 -9.76 23.18 5.60
C GLU A 182 -10.28 22.57 4.29
N LEU A 183 -9.59 22.83 3.17
CA LEU A 183 -9.91 22.22 1.88
C LEU A 183 -9.71 20.71 1.90
N ALA A 184 -8.58 20.24 2.42
CA ALA A 184 -8.27 18.83 2.53
C ALA A 184 -9.25 18.10 3.46
N HIS A 185 -9.58 18.70 4.61
CA HIS A 185 -10.59 18.16 5.50
C HIS A 185 -11.96 18.09 4.83
N LYS A 186 -12.33 19.14 4.10
CA LYS A 186 -13.64 19.25 3.44
C LYS A 186 -13.83 18.23 2.31
N TYR A 187 -12.78 17.90 1.57
CA TYR A 187 -12.90 17.14 0.32
C TYR A 187 -12.18 15.78 0.31
N LEU A 188 -11.08 15.65 1.04
CA LEU A 188 -10.23 14.46 1.01
C LEU A 188 -10.56 13.50 2.15
N GLY A 189 -10.51 13.97 3.40
CA GLY A 189 -10.66 13.09 4.56
C GLY A 189 -10.30 13.77 5.87
N GLU A 190 -9.70 13.03 6.80
CA GLU A 190 -9.38 13.51 8.15
C GLU A 190 -7.87 13.49 8.41
N VAL A 191 -7.22 12.38 8.06
CA VAL A 191 -5.79 12.16 8.26
C VAL A 191 -5.17 11.67 6.96
N ALA A 192 -4.01 12.21 6.59
CA ALA A 192 -3.18 11.68 5.53
C ALA A 192 -1.91 11.06 6.11
N LEU A 193 -1.49 9.94 5.53
CA LEU A 193 -0.13 9.44 5.68
C LEU A 193 0.64 9.78 4.43
N VAL A 194 1.75 10.50 4.59
CA VAL A 194 2.57 11.03 3.51
C VAL A 194 4.00 10.52 3.63
N GLY A 195 4.68 10.37 2.51
CA GLY A 195 6.12 10.08 2.49
C GLY A 195 6.68 10.14 1.07
N ASP A 196 8.01 10.24 1.00
CA ASP A 196 8.76 10.27 -0.25
C ASP A 196 9.08 8.85 -0.73
N ASP A 197 9.09 8.63 -2.04
CA ASP A 197 9.27 7.31 -2.65
C ASP A 197 10.70 6.76 -2.48
N PRO A 198 10.89 5.51 -1.97
CA PRO A 198 9.87 4.62 -1.41
C PRO A 198 9.59 4.93 0.07
N CYS A 199 8.32 5.16 0.41
CA CYS A 199 7.91 5.45 1.78
C CYS A 199 7.42 4.21 2.54
N MET A 200 7.11 3.13 1.83
CA MET A 200 6.64 1.86 2.40
C MET A 200 6.88 0.68 1.44
N PRO A 201 6.77 -0.58 1.92
CA PRO A 201 6.86 -1.77 1.06
C PRO A 201 5.78 -1.78 -0.03
N THR A 202 6.12 -2.27 -1.21
CA THR A 202 5.26 -2.26 -2.41
C THR A 202 3.93 -2.96 -2.15
N LEU A 203 3.97 -4.15 -1.57
CA LEU A 203 2.81 -4.96 -1.24
C LEU A 203 1.93 -4.33 -0.16
N LEU A 204 2.52 -3.59 0.78
CA LEU A 204 1.73 -2.81 1.74
C LEU A 204 1.01 -1.69 1.02
N ALA A 205 1.69 -0.98 0.13
CA ALA A 205 1.08 0.07 -0.65
C ALA A 205 -0.08 -0.48 -1.50
N ASP A 206 0.14 -1.54 -2.28
CA ASP A 206 -0.88 -2.23 -3.07
C ASP A 206 -2.08 -2.69 -2.22
N PHE A 207 -1.81 -3.22 -1.03
CA PHE A 207 -2.85 -3.58 -0.06
C PHE A 207 -3.68 -2.36 0.34
N LEU A 208 -3.04 -1.22 0.62
CA LEU A 208 -3.72 0.03 0.96
C LEU A 208 -4.50 0.59 -0.24
N PHE A 209 -4.00 0.50 -1.48
CA PHE A 209 -4.75 0.87 -2.69
C PHE A 209 -6.02 0.06 -2.85
N ALA A 210 -5.93 -1.25 -2.62
CA ALA A 210 -7.09 -2.12 -2.72
C ALA A 210 -8.12 -1.86 -1.61
N LYS A 211 -7.67 -1.31 -0.46
CA LYS A 211 -8.50 -1.08 0.72
C LYS A 211 -9.12 0.30 0.81
N LEU A 212 -8.35 1.32 0.47
CA LEU A 212 -8.72 2.71 0.67
C LEU A 212 -9.35 3.24 -0.61
N LYS A 213 -10.53 3.83 -0.46
CA LYS A 213 -11.23 4.48 -1.56
C LYS A 213 -10.45 5.70 -2.10
N TYR A 214 -9.69 6.36 -1.23
CA TYR A 214 -8.85 7.53 -1.53
C TYR A 214 -7.40 7.22 -1.12
N ALA A 215 -6.72 6.41 -1.92
CA ALA A 215 -5.27 6.25 -1.87
C ALA A 215 -4.69 6.66 -3.22
N SER A 216 -3.55 7.36 -3.21
CA SER A 216 -2.76 7.70 -4.41
C SER A 216 -1.28 7.38 -4.18
N MET A 217 -0.68 6.57 -5.06
CA MET A 217 0.75 6.29 -5.11
C MET A 217 1.24 6.98 -6.37
N HIS A 218 2.08 7.99 -6.21
CA HIS A 218 2.78 8.58 -7.33
C HIS A 218 4.16 7.95 -7.40
N MET A 219 4.28 6.89 -8.20
CA MET A 219 5.58 6.47 -8.73
C MET A 219 5.71 7.05 -10.14
N GLY A 220 6.91 7.56 -10.45
CA GLY A 220 7.23 8.28 -11.69
C GLY A 220 7.08 7.46 -12.96
#